data_AF-A0A1Y1QA57-F1
#
_entry.id   AF-A0A1Y1QA57-F1
#
_cell.length_a   1.000
_cell.length_b   1.000
_cell.length_c   1.000
_cell.angle_alpha   90.00
_cell.angle_beta   90.00
_cell.angle_gamma   90.00
#
_symmetry.space_group_name_H-M   'P 1'
#
loop_
_entity.id
_entity.type
_entity.pdbx_description
1 polymer ?
#
loop_
_entity_poly.entity_id
_entity_poly.type
_entity_poly.pdbx_seq_one_letter_code
_entity_poly.pdbx_strand_id
1 'polypeptide(L)'
;MISFATLSTQTDKITELSNVLAYLIHDRAICDTSVTWALFFEYVDNVQRHLDSEDRELYQNLLTHNDSKVCNTAKMFLSGSSEIKRVFSQYLKRWTKNRTLHIKDHEQFVKETAEMFELVLRRLEDEVEHLYPTVRAVNVGWAAAA
;
A
#
# COMPACT_ATOMS: atom_id res chain seq x y z
N MET A 1 12.77 -7.40 -12.03
CA MET A 1 11.32 -7.57 -12.18
C MET A 1 10.79 -8.28 -10.94
N ILE A 2 9.94 -7.62 -10.17
CA ILE A 2 9.25 -8.23 -9.03
C ILE A 2 8.29 -9.33 -9.51
N SER A 3 8.19 -10.44 -8.78
CA SER A 3 7.27 -11.52 -9.15
C SER A 3 5.86 -11.26 -8.61
N PHE A 4 4.82 -11.77 -9.29
CA PHE A 4 3.45 -11.73 -8.79
C PHE A 4 3.29 -12.43 -7.44
N ALA A 5 4.05 -13.51 -7.20
CA ALA A 5 4.06 -14.17 -5.89
C ALA A 5 4.57 -13.24 -4.79
N THR A 6 5.62 -12.46 -5.07
CA THR A 6 6.15 -11.46 -4.14
C THR A 6 5.14 -10.34 -3.88
N LEU A 7 4.47 -9.81 -4.91
CA LEU A 7 3.43 -8.79 -4.74
C LEU A 7 2.26 -9.32 -3.92
N SER A 8 1.77 -10.52 -4.23
CA SER A 8 0.71 -11.18 -3.46
C SER A 8 1.08 -11.32 -1.98
N THR A 9 2.30 -11.78 -1.68
CA THR A 9 2.78 -11.90 -0.30
C THR A 9 2.83 -10.54 0.41
N GLN A 10 3.20 -9.46 -0.29
CA GLN A 10 3.18 -8.12 0.27
C GLN A 10 1.74 -7.66 0.57
N THR A 11 0.81 -7.84 -0.38
CA THR A 11 -0.61 -7.55 -0.23
C THR A 11 -1.20 -8.31 0.97
N ASP A 12 -0.98 -9.62 1.04
CA ASP A 12 -1.46 -10.47 2.13
C ASP A 12 -0.95 -9.97 3.49
N LYS A 13 0.34 -9.59 3.56
CA LYS A 13 0.93 -9.09 4.80
C LYS A 13 0.37 -7.73 5.22
N ILE A 14 0.16 -6.83 4.26
CA ILE A 14 -0.44 -5.51 4.52
C ILE A 14 -1.87 -5.69 5.01
N THR A 15 -2.66 -6.54 4.37
CA THR A 15 -4.05 -6.84 4.78
C THR A 15 -4.12 -7.47 6.15
N GLU A 16 -3.25 -8.44 6.46
CA GLU A 16 -3.16 -9.04 7.81
C GLU A 16 -2.89 -7.97 8.87
N LEU A 17 -1.88 -7.12 8.65
CA LEU A 17 -1.52 -6.06 9.58
C LEU A 17 -2.63 -5.03 9.74
N SER A 18 -3.29 -4.61 8.66
CA SER A 18 -4.47 -3.72 8.72
C SER A 18 -5.56 -4.30 9.62
N ASN A 19 -5.89 -5.57 9.44
CA ASN A 19 -6.95 -6.23 10.21
C ASN A 19 -6.58 -6.32 11.69
N VAL A 20 -5.36 -6.77 12.00
CA VAL A 20 -4.90 -6.90 13.40
C VAL A 20 -4.85 -5.53 14.07
N LEU A 21 -4.23 -4.54 13.43
CA LEU A 21 -4.09 -3.19 13.98
C LEU A 21 -5.44 -2.51 14.17
N ALA A 22 -6.41 -2.74 13.28
CA ALA A 22 -7.77 -2.22 13.42
C ALA A 22 -8.43 -2.65 14.74
N TYR A 23 -8.08 -3.81 15.32
CA TYR A 23 -8.55 -4.17 16.66
C TYR A 23 -7.65 -3.60 17.78
N LEU A 24 -6.33 -3.64 17.60
CA LEU A 24 -5.38 -3.24 18.66
C LEU A 24 -5.43 -1.74 18.98
N ILE A 25 -5.71 -0.89 17.99
CA ILE A 25 -5.76 0.56 18.20
C ILE A 25 -7.03 1.03 18.91
N HIS A 26 -8.09 0.22 18.97
CA HIS A 26 -9.36 0.64 19.59
C HIS A 26 -9.31 0.69 21.11
N ASP A 27 -8.52 -0.17 21.74
CA ASP A 27 -8.31 -0.16 23.18
C ASP A 27 -7.06 0.68 23.50
N ARG A 28 -7.23 1.76 24.27
CA ARG A 28 -6.11 2.68 24.59
C ARG A 28 -4.96 1.99 25.31
N ALA A 29 -5.25 1.06 26.22
CA ALA A 29 -4.20 0.36 26.97
C ALA A 29 -3.39 -0.58 26.08
N ILE A 30 -4.03 -1.17 25.05
CA ILE A 30 -3.37 -2.03 24.06
C ILE A 30 -2.64 -1.17 23.00
N CYS A 31 -3.24 -0.07 22.57
CA CYS A 31 -2.69 0.86 21.58
C CYS A 31 -1.33 1.43 22.00
N ASP A 32 -1.16 1.73 23.29
CA ASP A 32 0.07 2.31 23.83
C ASP A 32 1.17 1.26 24.13
N THR A 33 0.94 -0.03 23.81
CA THR A 33 1.96 -1.07 24.00
C THR A 33 3.03 -1.04 22.91
N SER A 34 4.25 -1.44 23.28
CA SER A 34 5.36 -1.59 22.33
C SER A 34 5.07 -2.62 21.22
N VAL A 35 4.21 -3.60 21.48
CA VAL A 35 3.79 -4.62 20.51
C VAL A 35 2.94 -3.98 19.41
N THR A 36 1.91 -3.23 19.76
CA THR A 36 1.07 -2.51 18.78
C THR A 36 1.91 -1.54 17.97
N TRP A 37 2.89 -0.87 18.60
CA TRP A 37 3.77 0.05 17.90
C TRP A 37 4.70 -0.65 16.90
N ALA A 38 5.27 -1.79 17.29
CA ALA A 38 6.11 -2.58 16.39
C ALA A 38 5.31 -3.02 15.15
N LEU A 39 4.09 -3.53 15.35
CA LEU A 39 3.20 -3.92 14.26
C LEU A 39 2.81 -2.73 13.38
N PHE A 40 2.55 -1.57 13.98
CA PHE A 40 2.23 -0.35 13.23
C PHE A 40 3.38 0.10 12.34
N PHE A 41 4.62 0.11 12.85
CA PHE A 41 5.77 0.48 12.02
C PHE A 41 6.13 -0.60 11.00
N GLU A 42 5.90 -1.88 11.32
CA GLU A 42 6.01 -2.96 10.33
C GLU A 42 5.01 -2.75 9.19
N TYR A 43 3.76 -2.38 9.50
CA TYR A 43 2.74 -2.04 8.51
C TYR A 43 3.20 -0.88 7.61
N VAL A 44 3.69 0.21 8.22
CA VAL A 44 4.23 1.38 7.50
C VAL A 44 5.34 0.99 6.55
N ASP A 45 6.31 0.20 7.03
CA ASP A 45 7.45 -0.22 6.23
C ASP A 45 7.01 -1.16 5.08
N ASN A 46 5.98 -2.00 5.29
CA ASN A 46 5.42 -2.86 4.24
C ASN A 46 4.68 -2.09 3.16
N VAL A 47 3.81 -1.13 3.52
CA VAL A 47 3.09 -0.29 2.54
C VAL A 47 4.08 0.52 1.69
N GLN A 48 5.06 1.16 2.32
CA GLN A 48 6.08 1.93 1.58
C GLN A 48 6.86 1.05 0.61
N ARG A 49 7.36 -0.11 1.09
CA ARG A 49 8.11 -1.05 0.27
C ARG A 49 7.28 -1.56 -0.91
N HIS A 50 6.00 -1.84 -0.69
CA HIS A 50 5.09 -2.32 -1.72
C HIS A 50 4.91 -1.27 -2.83
N LEU A 51 4.53 -0.05 -2.46
CA LEU A 51 4.36 1.05 -3.41
C LEU A 51 5.65 1.41 -4.16
N ASP A 52 6.81 1.35 -3.49
CA ASP A 52 8.11 1.59 -4.15
C ASP A 52 8.50 0.46 -5.10
N SER A 53 8.12 -0.79 -4.78
CA SER A 53 8.36 -1.94 -5.65
C SER A 53 7.54 -1.85 -6.94
N GLU A 54 6.26 -1.44 -6.83
CA GLU A 54 5.40 -1.23 -8.00
C GLU A 54 5.91 -0.09 -8.89
N ASP A 55 6.22 1.06 -8.29
CA ASP A 55 6.72 2.24 -9.02
C ASP A 55 7.97 1.92 -9.85
N ARG A 56 8.91 1.17 -9.26
CA ARG A 56 10.20 0.87 -9.88
C ARG A 56 10.10 -0.24 -10.93
N GLU A 57 9.33 -1.29 -10.66
CA GLU A 57 9.41 -2.54 -11.43
C GLU A 57 8.22 -2.77 -12.38
N LEU A 58 7.05 -2.18 -12.10
CA LEU A 58 5.84 -2.37 -12.90
C LEU A 58 5.59 -1.20 -13.84
N TYR A 59 5.50 0.02 -13.32
CA TYR A 59 4.97 1.14 -14.11
C TYR A 59 5.87 1.55 -15.28
N GLN A 60 7.20 1.48 -15.12
CA GLN A 60 8.12 1.83 -16.20
C GLN A 60 7.87 1.02 -17.49
N ASN A 61 7.58 -0.27 -17.35
CA ASN A 61 7.33 -1.16 -18.49
C ASN A 61 5.94 -0.96 -19.10
N LEU A 62 4.94 -0.65 -18.28
CA LEU A 62 3.57 -0.42 -18.77
C LEU A 62 3.42 0.94 -19.46
N LEU A 63 4.17 1.96 -19.02
CA LEU A 63 4.12 3.32 -19.58
C LEU A 63 4.73 3.45 -20.97
N THR A 64 5.60 2.51 -21.36
CA THR A 64 6.24 2.47 -22.68
C THR A 64 5.53 1.52 -23.65
N HIS A 65 4.40 0.93 -23.25
CA HIS A 65 3.66 -0.04 -24.05
C HIS A 65 2.90 0.64 -25.22
N ASN A 66 2.79 -0.05 -26.35
CA ASN A 66 2.14 0.50 -27.56
C ASN A 66 0.61 0.62 -27.43
N ASP A 67 -0.01 -0.16 -26.55
CA ASP A 67 -1.44 -0.07 -26.27
C ASP A 67 -1.75 1.11 -25.32
N SER A 68 -2.53 2.07 -25.81
CA SER A 68 -2.94 3.25 -25.07
C SER A 68 -3.76 2.92 -23.82
N LYS A 69 -4.50 1.80 -23.80
CA LYS A 69 -5.24 1.34 -22.62
C LYS A 69 -4.28 0.92 -21.51
N VAL A 70 -3.25 0.15 -21.83
CA VAL A 70 -2.21 -0.28 -20.87
C VAL A 70 -1.50 0.94 -20.28
N CYS A 71 -1.10 1.89 -21.14
CA CYS A 71 -0.48 3.13 -20.71
C CYS A 71 -1.39 3.97 -19.80
N ASN A 72 -2.69 4.05 -20.10
CA ASN A 72 -3.64 4.81 -19.28
C ASN A 72 -3.85 4.15 -17.91
N THR A 73 -3.97 2.82 -17.84
CA THR A 73 -4.01 2.10 -16.56
C THR A 73 -2.76 2.39 -15.73
N ALA A 74 -1.57 2.30 -16.33
CA ALA A 74 -0.31 2.58 -15.63
C ALA A 74 -0.25 4.02 -15.07
N LYS A 75 -0.68 5.02 -15.87
CA LYS A 75 -0.74 6.42 -15.41
C LYS A 75 -1.70 6.61 -14.24
N MET A 76 -2.86 5.98 -14.30
CA MET A 76 -3.86 6.04 -13.22
C MET A 76 -3.28 5.46 -11.92
N PHE A 77 -2.66 4.26 -11.98
CA PHE A 77 -2.06 3.62 -10.82
C PHE A 77 -0.86 4.37 -10.27
N LEU A 78 0.00 4.94 -11.12
CA LEU A 78 1.12 5.79 -10.71
C LEU A 78 0.66 7.07 -10.00
N SER A 79 -0.36 7.76 -10.56
CA SER A 79 -0.94 8.94 -9.93
C SER A 79 -1.57 8.60 -8.58
N GLY A 80 -2.29 7.48 -8.51
CA GLY A 80 -2.87 6.97 -7.27
C GLY A 80 -1.80 6.65 -6.22
N SER A 81 -0.73 5.94 -6.60
CA SER A 81 0.41 5.61 -5.73
C SER A 81 1.03 6.88 -5.13
N SER A 82 1.26 7.90 -5.95
CA SER A 82 1.81 9.19 -5.52
C SER A 82 0.92 9.90 -4.49
N GLU A 83 -0.40 9.88 -4.70
CA GLU A 83 -1.37 10.48 -3.80
C GLU A 83 -1.45 9.73 -2.46
N ILE A 84 -1.45 8.39 -2.50
CA ILE A 84 -1.41 7.55 -1.29
C ILE A 84 -0.14 7.86 -0.49
N LYS A 85 1.04 7.88 -1.13
CA LYS A 85 2.30 8.24 -0.47
C LYS A 85 2.24 9.61 0.20
N ARG A 86 1.59 10.59 -0.44
CA ARG A 86 1.39 11.95 0.10
C ARG A 86 0.53 11.93 1.35
N VAL A 87 -0.66 11.33 1.28
CA VAL A 87 -1.61 11.23 2.41
C VAL A 87 -0.97 10.46 3.57
N PHE A 88 -0.33 9.33 3.28
CA PHE A 88 0.35 8.49 4.26
C PHE A 88 1.47 9.25 4.97
N SER A 89 2.28 10.01 4.23
CA SER A 89 3.34 10.84 4.81
C SER A 89 2.80 11.95 5.70
N GLN A 90 1.66 12.55 5.36
CA GLN A 90 1.00 13.57 6.18
C GLN A 90 0.45 12.96 7.48
N TYR A 91 -0.21 11.81 7.37
CA TYR A 91 -0.71 11.04 8.51
C TYR A 91 0.43 10.66 9.48
N LEU A 92 1.55 10.12 8.96
CA LEU A 92 2.70 9.79 9.80
C LEU A 92 3.31 11.01 10.49
N LYS A 93 3.45 12.14 9.80
CA LYS A 93 3.95 13.38 10.42
C LYS A 93 3.05 13.88 11.55
N ARG A 94 1.74 13.62 11.47
CA ARG A 94 0.78 14.03 12.47
C ARG A 94 0.84 13.15 13.72
N TRP A 95 0.87 11.84 13.54
CA TRP A 95 0.71 10.89 14.64
C TRP A 95 2.02 10.26 15.11
N THR A 96 3.12 10.47 14.41
CA THR A 96 4.43 9.96 14.79
C THR A 96 5.47 11.07 14.92
N LYS A 97 6.40 10.90 15.87
CA LYS A 97 7.60 11.73 16.01
C LYS A 97 8.78 10.81 16.36
N ASN A 98 9.89 10.88 15.63
CA ASN A 98 11.07 10.05 15.87
C ASN A 98 10.78 8.53 15.98
N ARG A 99 9.91 7.98 15.12
CA ARG A 99 9.41 6.58 15.19
C ARG A 99 8.75 6.22 16.54
N THR A 100 8.10 7.19 17.18
CA THR A 100 7.21 6.97 18.33
C THR A 100 5.82 7.51 18.01
N LEU A 101 4.77 6.81 18.41
CA LEU A 101 3.41 7.31 18.29
C LEU A 101 3.15 8.41 19.33
N HIS A 102 2.54 9.50 18.90
CA HIS A 102 2.22 10.65 19.73
C HIS A 102 0.72 10.93 19.67
N ILE A 103 -0.04 10.15 20.43
CA ILE A 103 -1.51 10.13 20.40
C ILE A 103 -2.06 11.04 21.50
N LYS A 104 -2.33 12.30 21.15
CA LYS A 104 -3.00 13.27 22.04
C LYS A 104 -4.51 13.05 22.12
N ASP A 105 -5.12 12.75 20.98
CA ASP A 105 -6.55 12.44 20.85
C ASP A 105 -6.67 11.02 20.30
N HIS A 106 -7.11 10.11 21.16
CA HIS A 106 -7.21 8.69 20.82
C HIS A 106 -8.31 8.41 19.81
N GLU A 107 -9.48 9.03 19.98
CA GLU A 107 -10.62 8.81 19.08
C GLU A 107 -10.31 9.31 17.68
N GLN A 108 -9.69 10.49 17.59
CA GLN A 108 -9.27 11.03 16.31
C GLN A 108 -8.16 10.19 15.67
N PHE A 109 -7.21 9.68 16.45
CA PHE A 109 -6.20 8.76 15.96
C PHE A 109 -6.82 7.49 15.39
N VAL A 110 -7.72 6.83 16.13
CA VAL A 110 -8.40 5.61 15.69
C VAL A 110 -9.15 5.85 14.37
N LYS A 111 -9.91 6.94 14.30
CA LYS A 111 -10.65 7.31 13.09
C LYS A 111 -9.73 7.50 11.88
N GLU A 112 -8.70 8.34 12.01
CA GLU A 112 -7.80 8.64 10.88
C GLU A 112 -6.96 7.43 10.48
N THR A 113 -6.65 6.55 11.44
CA THR A 113 -5.94 5.30 11.17
C THR A 113 -6.83 4.33 10.39
N ALA A 114 -8.11 4.23 10.75
CA ALA A 114 -9.08 3.41 10.02
C ALA A 114 -9.28 3.91 8.59
N GLU A 115 -9.42 5.23 8.39
CA GLU A 115 -9.49 5.86 7.06
C GLU A 115 -8.23 5.56 6.23
N MET A 116 -7.06 5.56 6.87
CA MET A 116 -5.80 5.22 6.22
C MET A 116 -5.74 3.73 5.82
N PHE A 117 -6.16 2.81 6.70
CA PHE A 117 -6.26 1.39 6.36
C PHE A 117 -7.21 1.15 5.19
N GLU A 118 -8.38 1.79 5.20
CA GLU A 118 -9.36 1.65 4.13
C GLU A 118 -8.81 2.12 2.79
N LEU A 119 -8.11 3.25 2.77
CA LEU A 119 -7.45 3.79 1.58
C LEU A 119 -6.40 2.82 1.02
N VAL A 120 -5.60 2.18 1.87
CA VAL A 120 -4.61 1.18 1.44
C VAL A 120 -5.28 -0.12 0.98
N LEU A 121 -6.32 -0.59 1.67
CA LEU A 121 -7.04 -1.81 1.29
C LEU A 121 -7.75 -1.66 -0.06
N ARG A 122 -8.44 -0.53 -0.28
CA ARG A 122 -9.06 -0.23 -1.59
C ARG A 122 -8.03 -0.23 -2.71
N ARG A 123 -6.84 0.30 -2.43
CA ARG A 123 -5.75 0.29 -3.38
C ARG A 123 -5.30 -1.13 -3.75
N LEU A 124 -5.13 -2.01 -2.77
CA LEU A 124 -4.74 -3.39 -3.00
C LEU A 124 -5.81 -4.17 -3.77
N GLU A 125 -7.08 -3.91 -3.50
CA GLU A 125 -8.21 -4.46 -4.26
C GLU A 125 -8.16 -4.01 -5.73
N ASP A 126 -8.01 -2.71 -5.98
CA ASP A 126 -7.86 -2.15 -7.33
C ASP A 126 -6.69 -2.80 -8.10
N GLU A 127 -5.57 -3.06 -7.44
CA GLU A 127 -4.41 -3.72 -8.04
C GLU A 127 -4.74 -5.14 -8.50
N VAL A 128 -5.42 -5.92 -7.65
CA VAL A 128 -5.81 -7.30 -7.96
C VAL A 128 -6.84 -7.34 -9.09
N GLU A 129 -7.80 -6.42 -9.08
CA GLU A 129 -8.90 -6.39 -10.04
C GLU A 129 -8.52 -5.79 -11.40
N HIS A 130 -7.61 -4.80 -11.43
CA HIS A 130 -7.36 -4.01 -12.63
C HIS A 130 -5.89 -4.04 -13.08
N LEU A 131 -4.94 -3.82 -12.15
CA LEU A 131 -3.52 -3.72 -12.50
C LEU A 131 -2.93 -5.08 -12.89
N TYR A 132 -3.09 -6.09 -12.04
CA TYR A 132 -2.48 -7.40 -12.25
C TYR A 132 -3.01 -8.12 -13.50
N PRO A 133 -4.31 -8.07 -13.84
CA PRO A 133 -4.80 -8.59 -15.11
C PRO A 133 -4.18 -7.88 -16.31
N THR A 134 -4.01 -6.55 -16.24
CA THR A 134 -3.34 -5.77 -17.30
C THR A 134 -1.89 -6.22 -17.46
N VAL A 135 -1.12 -6.35 -16.36
CA VAL A 135 0.28 -6.82 -16.41
C VAL A 135 0.37 -8.24 -16.96
N ARG A 136 -0.54 -9.15 -16.57
CA ARG A 136 -0.57 -10.52 -17.10
C ARG A 136 -0.84 -10.54 -18.59
N ALA A 137 -1.80 -9.76 -19.08
CA ALA A 137 -2.10 -9.68 -20.51
C ALA A 137 -0.87 -9.23 -21.33
N VAL A 138 -0.13 -8.23 -20.82
CA VAL A 138 1.10 -7.73 -21.46
C VAL A 138 2.25 -8.75 -21.37
N ASN A 139 2.45 -9.39 -20.23
CA ASN A 139 3.51 -10.40 -20.06
C ASN A 139 3.25 -11.71 -20.83
N VAL A 140 2.00 -12.09 -21.05
CA VAL A 140 1.65 -13.21 -21.96
C VAL A 140 1.99 -12.84 -23.41
N GLY A 141 1.91 -11.55 -23.78
CA GLY A 141 2.41 -11.04 -25.06
C GLY A 141 3.94 -10.98 -25.16
N TRP A 142 4.67 -10.83 -24.05
CA TRP A 142 6.14 -10.79 -24.01
C TRP A 142 6.78 -12.15 -24.30
N ALA A 143 6.18 -13.25 -23.84
CA ALA A 143 6.68 -14.61 -24.12
C ALA A 143 6.50 -15.05 -25.58
N ALA A 144 5.65 -14.36 -26.35
CA ALA A 144 5.40 -14.66 -27.76
C ALA A 144 6.25 -13.80 -28.73
N ALA A 145 7.06 -12.87 -28.21
CA ALA A 145 7.88 -11.94 -29.00
C ALA A 145 9.41 -12.12 -28.78
N ALA A 146 9.82 -13.29 -28.31
CA ALA A 146 11.23 -13.72 -28.22
C ALA A 146 11.40 -15.05 -28.99
#